data_AF-A0A846P6J9-F1
#
_entry.id   AF-A0A846P6J9-F1
#
_cell.length_a   1.000
_cell.length_b   1.000
_cell.length_c   1.000
_cell.angle_alpha   90.00
_cell.angle_beta   90.00
_cell.angle_gamma   90.00
#
_symmetry.space_group_name_H-M   'P 1'
#
loop_
_entity.id
_entity.type
_entity.pdbx_description
1 polymer ?
#
loop_
_entity_poly.entity_id
_entity_poly.type
_entity_poly.pdbx_seq_one_letter_code
_entity_poly.pdbx_strand_id
1 'polypeptide(L)'
;MKIFMVISAIVLVIAGFIRYLIQKFSYLFNPPLRIHLVPEAAGKGRSKVFEQHRRELDSRSFDEIGTFRIPEMSGLMLTAFTQPYQNVCAVVYNHPIVGCFIDMFSENEESRSLTVSSAPLGEELDQPPGREKIIDKTLTVSDLYDLILKDRPAGPHKRIDASNFVVEFQAAYAKEMDWRVNRGGVTEEEVRRSAQVMGIASDKTVRKATEKLRDQYASKQRILPCEKHPEGDCSYDYEKNPRRDIEGMPFVNGDPRSCPKYGHICPEFMEDFGLTTEDLHIRASIHCGALIDELVKQGKLTKESPEYREQKHRYENMRRLYPKGKYPQYY
;
A
#
# COMPACT_ATOMS: atom_id res chain seq x y z
N MET A 1 -21.15 -0.92 -51.56
CA MET A 1 -21.29 0.16 -50.54
C MET A 1 -21.89 -0.32 -49.22
N LYS A 2 -22.95 -1.16 -49.18
CA LYS A 2 -23.57 -1.65 -47.93
C LYS A 2 -22.67 -2.54 -47.05
N ILE A 3 -21.80 -3.36 -47.64
CA ILE A 3 -20.88 -4.27 -46.90
C ILE A 3 -19.79 -3.49 -46.14
N PHE A 4 -19.25 -2.42 -46.73
CA PHE A 4 -18.24 -1.57 -46.09
C PHE A 4 -18.78 -0.82 -44.86
N MET A 5 -20.07 -0.45 -44.89
CA MET A 5 -20.72 0.28 -43.81
C MET A 5 -21.00 -0.62 -42.59
N VAL A 6 -21.30 -1.89 -42.82
CA VAL A 6 -21.50 -2.91 -41.76
C VAL A 6 -20.19 -3.26 -41.07
N ILE A 7 -19.10 -3.42 -41.82
CA ILE A 7 -17.77 -3.70 -41.25
C ILE A 7 -17.28 -2.52 -40.40
N SER A 8 -17.49 -1.28 -40.86
CA SER A 8 -17.13 -0.07 -40.10
C SER A 8 -17.90 0.06 -38.77
N ALA A 9 -19.19 -0.27 -38.75
CA ALA A 9 -20.01 -0.25 -37.55
C ALA A 9 -19.57 -1.30 -36.50
N ILE A 10 -19.21 -2.51 -36.94
CA ILE A 10 -18.71 -3.58 -36.07
C ILE A 10 -17.36 -3.19 -35.44
N VAL A 11 -16.45 -2.59 -36.24
CA VAL A 11 -15.16 -2.11 -35.74
C VAL A 11 -15.33 -0.99 -34.70
N LEU A 12 -16.30 -0.08 -34.88
CA LEU A 12 -16.59 0.98 -33.92
C LEU A 12 -17.23 0.46 -32.62
N VAL A 13 -18.10 -0.55 -32.70
CA VAL A 13 -18.69 -1.21 -31.52
C VAL A 13 -17.62 -1.98 -30.74
N ILE A 14 -16.75 -2.72 -31.44
CA ILE A 14 -15.63 -3.44 -30.81
C ILE A 14 -14.63 -2.45 -30.20
N ALA A 15 -14.28 -1.37 -30.89
CA ALA A 15 -13.39 -0.34 -30.36
C ALA A 15 -14.03 0.41 -29.16
N GLY A 16 -15.33 0.67 -29.20
CA GLY A 16 -16.10 1.24 -28.09
C GLY A 16 -16.16 0.30 -26.89
N PHE A 17 -16.37 -1.00 -27.11
CA PHE A 17 -16.39 -2.02 -26.07
C PHE A 17 -15.00 -2.25 -25.45
N ILE A 18 -13.95 -2.29 -26.26
CA ILE A 18 -12.55 -2.36 -25.78
C ILE A 18 -12.20 -1.10 -24.99
N ARG A 19 -12.60 0.09 -25.44
CA ARG A 19 -12.38 1.35 -24.70
C ARG A 19 -13.16 1.35 -23.38
N TYR A 20 -14.38 0.83 -23.39
CA TYR A 20 -15.20 0.63 -22.19
C TYR A 20 -14.56 -0.35 -21.21
N LEU A 21 -14.00 -1.48 -21.66
CA LEU A 21 -13.29 -2.44 -20.82
C LEU A 21 -11.99 -1.87 -20.26
N ILE A 22 -11.18 -1.20 -21.10
CA ILE A 22 -9.94 -0.51 -20.67
C ILE A 22 -10.25 0.59 -19.65
N GLN A 23 -11.36 1.31 -19.81
CA GLN A 23 -11.80 2.35 -18.88
C GLN A 23 -12.44 1.75 -17.61
N LYS A 24 -13.17 0.63 -17.73
CA LYS A 24 -13.74 -0.13 -16.61
C LYS A 24 -12.70 -0.86 -15.78
N PHE A 25 -11.54 -1.16 -16.34
CA PHE A 25 -10.47 -1.91 -15.67
C PHE A 25 -9.19 -1.09 -15.52
N SER A 26 -9.24 0.22 -15.76
CA SER A 26 -8.05 1.07 -15.65
C SER A 26 -7.47 1.11 -14.24
N TYR A 27 -8.29 0.89 -13.18
CA TYR A 27 -7.78 0.78 -11.80
C TYR A 27 -7.10 -0.57 -11.52
N LEU A 28 -7.49 -1.65 -12.19
CA LEU A 28 -6.83 -2.95 -12.08
C LEU A 28 -5.40 -2.90 -12.62
N PHE A 29 -5.18 -2.07 -13.64
CA PHE A 29 -3.87 -1.96 -14.28
C PHE A 29 -3.07 -0.71 -13.88
N ASN A 30 -3.75 0.34 -13.38
CA ASN A 30 -3.12 1.56 -12.86
C ASN A 30 -3.53 1.86 -11.41
N PRO A 31 -3.35 0.91 -10.47
CA PRO A 31 -3.72 1.11 -9.09
C PRO A 31 -2.90 2.27 -8.48
N PRO A 32 -3.47 3.08 -7.56
CA PRO A 32 -2.71 4.10 -6.86
C PRO A 32 -1.57 3.43 -6.06
N LEU A 33 -0.43 4.09 -5.89
CA LEU A 33 0.69 3.49 -5.14
C LEU A 33 0.40 3.39 -3.64
N ARG A 34 -0.43 4.30 -3.15
CA ARG A 34 -0.86 4.44 -1.77
C ARG A 34 -2.36 4.65 -1.74
N ILE A 35 -2.97 4.28 -0.63
CA ILE A 35 -4.40 4.43 -0.40
C ILE A 35 -4.62 4.97 1.00
N HIS A 36 -5.71 5.71 1.16
CA HIS A 36 -6.15 6.17 2.47
C HIS A 36 -7.54 5.63 2.79
N LEU A 37 -7.68 5.03 3.97
CA LEU A 37 -8.97 4.59 4.47
C LEU A 37 -9.62 5.75 5.23
N VAL A 38 -10.69 6.29 4.66
CA VAL A 38 -11.50 7.31 5.32
C VAL A 38 -12.76 6.67 5.88
N PRO A 39 -13.01 6.74 7.20
CA PRO A 39 -14.24 6.22 7.79
C PRO A 39 -15.49 6.78 7.10
N GLU A 40 -16.46 5.92 6.88
CA GLU A 40 -17.74 6.27 6.26
C GLU A 40 -18.87 5.74 7.15
N ALA A 41 -19.95 6.50 7.29
CA ALA A 41 -21.09 6.08 8.10
C ALA A 41 -21.70 4.79 7.54
N ALA A 42 -21.96 3.82 8.41
CA ALA A 42 -22.61 2.57 8.04
C ALA A 42 -23.98 2.85 7.39
N GLY A 43 -24.25 2.25 6.23
CA GLY A 43 -25.60 2.14 5.67
C GLY A 43 -25.86 2.76 4.29
N LYS A 44 -24.96 3.56 3.71
CA LYS A 44 -25.15 4.03 2.32
C LYS A 44 -24.67 3.00 1.31
N GLY A 45 -25.53 2.65 0.35
CA GLY A 45 -25.14 1.91 -0.86
C GLY A 45 -24.83 0.41 -0.70
N ARG A 46 -25.24 -0.24 0.41
CA ARG A 46 -25.01 -1.67 0.64
C ARG A 46 -25.85 -2.53 -0.31
N SER A 47 -25.22 -3.51 -0.96
CA SER A 47 -25.88 -4.44 -1.88
C SER A 47 -26.53 -5.62 -1.14
N LYS A 48 -27.44 -6.35 -1.79
CA LYS A 48 -27.98 -7.60 -1.22
C LYS A 48 -26.90 -8.65 -0.96
N VAL A 49 -25.87 -8.67 -1.82
CA VAL A 49 -24.71 -9.57 -1.70
C VAL A 49 -23.87 -9.19 -0.47
N PHE A 50 -23.70 -7.89 -0.20
CA PHE A 50 -23.05 -7.42 1.02
C PHE A 50 -23.77 -7.92 2.28
N GLU A 51 -25.09 -7.78 2.34
CA GLU A 51 -25.87 -8.24 3.51
C GLU A 51 -25.87 -9.77 3.66
N GLN A 52 -25.71 -10.51 2.55
CA GLN A 52 -25.47 -11.95 2.62
C GLN A 52 -24.10 -12.25 3.23
N HIS A 53 -23.02 -11.66 2.73
CA HIS A 53 -21.68 -11.86 3.28
C HIS A 53 -21.60 -11.48 4.76
N ARG A 54 -22.24 -10.35 5.14
CA ARG A 54 -22.33 -9.92 6.54
C ARG A 54 -22.95 -11.01 7.42
N ARG A 55 -24.10 -11.56 7.04
CA ARG A 55 -24.77 -12.61 7.82
C ARG A 55 -23.93 -13.88 7.94
N GLU A 56 -23.24 -14.26 6.87
CA GLU A 56 -22.33 -15.41 6.90
C GLU A 56 -21.13 -15.16 7.82
N LEU A 57 -20.55 -13.95 7.79
CA LEU A 57 -19.50 -13.52 8.72
C LEU A 57 -19.98 -13.51 10.19
N ASP A 58 -21.16 -12.95 10.45
CA ASP A 58 -21.79 -12.93 11.79
C ASP A 58 -21.93 -14.37 12.32
N SER A 59 -22.35 -15.32 11.47
CA SER A 59 -22.48 -16.74 11.84
C SER A 59 -21.14 -17.42 12.22
N ARG A 60 -20.01 -16.82 11.81
CA ARG A 60 -18.65 -17.25 12.14
C ARG A 60 -18.00 -16.40 13.23
N SER A 61 -18.80 -15.60 13.95
CA SER A 61 -18.35 -14.73 15.05
C SER A 61 -17.28 -13.72 14.63
N PHE A 62 -17.46 -13.13 13.44
CA PHE A 62 -16.70 -11.96 13.04
C PHE A 62 -17.35 -10.70 13.61
N ASP A 63 -16.54 -9.80 14.14
CA ASP A 63 -16.95 -8.47 14.60
C ASP A 63 -16.67 -7.42 13.53
N GLU A 64 -17.63 -6.54 13.24
CA GLU A 64 -17.43 -5.41 12.33
C GLU A 64 -16.46 -4.39 12.94
N ILE A 65 -15.38 -4.08 12.22
CA ILE A 65 -14.42 -3.04 12.57
C ILE A 65 -14.95 -1.67 12.12
N GLY A 66 -15.46 -1.58 10.90
CA GLY A 66 -15.98 -0.34 10.34
C GLY A 66 -16.08 -0.36 8.82
N THR A 67 -16.77 0.65 8.27
CA THR A 67 -16.88 0.91 6.83
C THR A 67 -15.97 2.07 6.44
N PHE A 68 -15.26 1.93 5.32
CA PHE A 68 -14.30 2.91 4.82
C PHE A 68 -14.51 3.13 3.33
N ARG A 69 -14.22 4.36 2.88
CA ARG A 69 -14.01 4.68 1.46
C ARG A 69 -12.52 4.86 1.19
N ILE A 70 -12.11 4.59 -0.05
CA ILE A 70 -10.75 4.84 -0.54
C ILE A 70 -10.82 5.97 -1.58
N PRO A 71 -10.47 7.22 -1.25
CA PRO A 71 -10.56 8.35 -2.17
C PRO A 71 -9.82 8.13 -3.50
N GLU A 72 -8.70 7.42 -3.46
CA GLU A 72 -7.86 7.11 -4.62
C GLU A 72 -8.48 6.07 -5.55
N MET A 73 -9.47 5.31 -5.07
CA MET A 73 -10.21 4.29 -5.81
C MET A 73 -11.69 4.66 -5.86
N SER A 74 -12.02 5.63 -6.71
CA SER A 74 -13.35 6.22 -6.79
C SER A 74 -14.47 5.16 -6.87
N GLY A 75 -15.41 5.26 -5.94
CA GLY A 75 -16.56 4.36 -5.84
C GLY A 75 -16.32 3.06 -5.06
N LEU A 76 -15.07 2.75 -4.68
CA LEU A 76 -14.78 1.58 -3.84
C LEU A 76 -15.10 1.89 -2.38
N MET A 77 -15.99 1.08 -1.81
CA MET A 77 -16.21 1.00 -0.37
C MET A 77 -15.75 -0.36 0.14
N LEU A 78 -15.22 -0.39 1.36
CA LEU A 78 -14.90 -1.63 2.04
C LEU A 78 -15.48 -1.62 3.46
N THR A 79 -15.96 -2.76 3.94
CA THR A 79 -16.28 -2.95 5.35
C THR A 79 -15.40 -4.06 5.90
N ALA A 80 -14.68 -3.72 6.96
CA ALA A 80 -13.73 -4.60 7.60
C ALA A 80 -14.38 -5.32 8.78
N PHE A 81 -13.96 -6.56 8.98
CA PHE A 81 -14.40 -7.43 10.05
C PHE A 81 -13.19 -8.19 10.60
N THR A 82 -13.25 -8.61 11.87
CA THR A 82 -12.21 -9.41 12.50
C THR A 82 -12.79 -10.62 13.21
N GLN A 83 -12.09 -11.75 13.12
CA GLN A 83 -12.32 -12.93 13.94
C GLN A 83 -11.24 -12.95 15.04
N PRO A 84 -11.55 -12.50 16.27
CA PRO A 84 -10.54 -12.20 17.28
C PRO A 84 -9.85 -13.43 17.86
N TYR A 85 -10.47 -14.61 17.78
CA TYR A 85 -9.92 -15.85 18.34
C TYR A 85 -8.94 -16.55 17.39
N GLN A 86 -9.19 -16.39 16.08
CA GLN A 86 -8.38 -16.99 15.03
C GLN A 86 -7.45 -15.99 14.36
N ASN A 87 -7.51 -14.69 14.71
CA ASN A 87 -6.69 -13.65 14.07
C ASN A 87 -6.86 -13.61 12.55
N VAL A 88 -8.10 -13.69 12.07
CA VAL A 88 -8.45 -13.56 10.65
C VAL A 88 -9.17 -12.24 10.45
N CYS A 89 -8.70 -11.43 9.49
CA CYS A 89 -9.41 -10.24 9.05
C CYS A 89 -10.22 -10.57 7.80
N ALA A 90 -11.46 -10.10 7.71
CA ALA A 90 -12.25 -10.16 6.49
C ALA A 90 -12.57 -8.75 6.00
N VAL A 91 -12.58 -8.55 4.69
CA VAL A 91 -12.90 -7.26 4.06
C VAL A 91 -13.90 -7.50 2.96
N VAL A 92 -15.09 -6.94 3.12
CA VAL A 92 -16.14 -6.99 2.09
C VAL A 92 -16.08 -5.69 1.28
N TYR A 93 -15.76 -5.82 0.01
CA TYR A 93 -15.70 -4.72 -0.94
C TYR A 93 -17.02 -4.56 -1.68
N ASN A 94 -17.38 -3.32 -1.97
CA ASN A 94 -18.51 -3.00 -2.82
C ASN A 94 -18.08 -1.91 -3.81
N HIS A 95 -18.15 -2.23 -5.09
CA HIS A 95 -17.77 -1.32 -6.16
C HIS A 95 -18.85 -1.28 -7.25
N PRO A 96 -19.27 -0.09 -7.73
CA PRO A 96 -20.35 0.06 -8.71
C PRO A 96 -20.16 -0.74 -10.01
N ILE A 97 -18.91 -1.05 -10.37
CA ILE A 97 -18.57 -1.74 -11.61
C ILE A 97 -18.24 -3.21 -11.40
N VAL A 98 -17.49 -3.54 -10.34
CA VAL A 98 -16.97 -4.90 -10.08
C VAL A 98 -18.00 -5.74 -9.33
N GLY A 99 -18.91 -5.08 -8.60
CA GLY A 99 -19.85 -5.73 -7.71
C GLY A 99 -19.30 -5.84 -6.30
N CYS A 100 -19.85 -6.80 -5.56
CA CYS A 100 -19.50 -7.07 -4.18
C CYS A 100 -18.70 -8.37 -4.09
N PHE A 101 -17.59 -8.35 -3.38
CA PHE A 101 -16.72 -9.51 -3.15
C PHE A 101 -16.06 -9.41 -1.78
N ILE A 102 -15.46 -10.50 -1.32
CA ILE A 102 -14.83 -10.58 0.00
C ILE A 102 -13.40 -11.12 -0.12
N ASP A 103 -12.51 -10.52 0.66
CA ASP A 103 -11.19 -11.08 0.97
C ASP A 103 -11.16 -11.51 2.44
N MET A 104 -10.48 -12.62 2.73
CA MET A 104 -10.01 -12.94 4.08
C MET A 104 -8.49 -12.97 4.10
N PHE A 105 -7.91 -12.41 5.15
CA PHE A 105 -6.49 -12.16 5.29
C PHE A 105 -5.99 -12.63 6.65
N SER A 106 -4.82 -13.25 6.65
CA SER A 106 -4.12 -13.71 7.84
C SER A 106 -2.61 -13.55 7.62
N GLU A 107 -1.93 -12.84 8.53
CA GLU A 107 -0.48 -12.62 8.50
C GLU A 107 0.14 -13.11 9.81
N ASN A 108 1.26 -13.82 9.72
CA ASN A 108 2.02 -14.26 10.88
C ASN A 108 3.02 -13.19 11.34
N GLU A 109 3.61 -13.37 12.53
CA GLU A 109 4.60 -12.42 13.06
C GLU A 109 5.89 -12.33 12.22
N GLU A 110 6.15 -13.32 11.35
CA GLU A 110 7.26 -13.34 10.39
C GLU A 110 6.93 -12.61 9.08
N SER A 111 5.80 -11.90 9.01
CA SER A 111 5.33 -11.16 7.84
C SER A 111 5.02 -12.03 6.61
N ARG A 112 4.75 -13.32 6.81
CA ARG A 112 4.15 -14.18 5.78
C ARG A 112 2.63 -14.08 5.88
N SER A 113 1.94 -14.02 4.75
CA SER A 113 0.50 -13.83 4.73
C SER A 113 -0.20 -14.68 3.68
N LEU A 114 -1.42 -15.13 3.99
CA LEU A 114 -2.35 -15.68 3.01
C LEU A 114 -3.55 -14.74 2.87
N THR A 115 -3.95 -14.46 1.64
CA THR A 115 -5.26 -13.90 1.31
C THR A 115 -6.08 -14.93 0.53
N VAL A 116 -7.32 -15.17 0.93
CA VAL A 116 -8.28 -15.94 0.13
C VAL A 116 -9.42 -15.01 -0.30
N SER A 117 -9.87 -15.09 -1.54
CA SER A 117 -10.76 -14.08 -2.11
C SER A 117 -11.83 -14.66 -3.02
N SER A 118 -13.03 -14.08 -2.96
CA SER A 118 -14.10 -14.29 -3.94
C SER A 118 -14.06 -13.27 -5.09
N ALA A 119 -12.98 -12.49 -5.23
CA ALA A 119 -12.87 -11.46 -6.25
C ALA A 119 -13.03 -12.06 -7.66
N PRO A 120 -13.68 -11.34 -8.58
CA PRO A 120 -13.88 -11.84 -9.95
C PRO A 120 -12.61 -11.85 -10.79
N LEU A 121 -11.56 -11.12 -10.36
CA LEU A 121 -10.27 -10.95 -11.02
C LEU A 121 -9.15 -10.81 -9.97
N GLY A 122 -7.92 -11.10 -10.37
CA GLY A 122 -6.70 -10.94 -9.59
C GLY A 122 -5.79 -12.16 -9.59
N GLU A 123 -6.32 -13.35 -9.92
CA GLU A 123 -5.54 -14.61 -9.99
C GLU A 123 -4.47 -14.55 -11.08
N GLU A 124 -4.73 -13.76 -12.11
CA GLU A 124 -3.84 -13.54 -13.23
C GLU A 124 -2.58 -12.74 -12.90
N LEU A 125 -2.52 -12.11 -11.72
CA LEU A 125 -1.40 -11.26 -11.30
C LEU A 125 -0.37 -12.07 -10.49
N ASP A 126 0.90 -11.77 -10.71
CA ASP A 126 1.97 -12.33 -9.89
C ASP A 126 1.86 -11.80 -8.46
N GLN A 127 2.37 -12.58 -7.52
CA GLN A 127 2.27 -12.35 -6.08
C GLN A 127 3.66 -12.19 -5.46
N PRO A 128 3.80 -11.36 -4.41
CA PRO A 128 5.07 -11.25 -3.69
C PRO A 128 5.41 -12.58 -2.99
N PRO A 129 6.69 -13.00 -2.95
CA PRO A 129 7.11 -14.15 -2.16
C PRO A 129 6.66 -14.04 -0.70
N GLY A 130 6.06 -15.11 -0.16
CA GLY A 130 5.54 -15.15 1.21
C GLY A 130 4.23 -14.41 1.42
N ARG A 131 3.58 -13.92 0.35
CA ARG A 131 2.29 -13.21 0.40
C ARG A 131 1.32 -13.80 -0.59
N GLU A 132 1.00 -15.07 -0.38
CA GLU A 132 0.19 -15.86 -1.27
C GLU A 132 -1.27 -15.38 -1.30
N LYS A 133 -1.91 -15.53 -2.47
CA LYS A 133 -3.34 -15.29 -2.68
C LYS A 133 -3.97 -16.48 -3.39
N ILE A 134 -5.12 -16.92 -2.88
CA ILE A 134 -6.00 -17.88 -3.54
C ILE A 134 -7.27 -17.14 -3.92
N ILE A 135 -7.59 -17.09 -5.21
CA ILE A 135 -8.73 -16.34 -5.72
C ILE A 135 -9.65 -17.33 -6.41
N ASP A 136 -10.86 -17.49 -5.85
CA ASP A 136 -11.89 -18.35 -6.42
C ASP A 136 -13.27 -17.73 -6.15
N LYS A 137 -13.82 -17.13 -7.21
CA LYS A 137 -15.14 -16.47 -7.19
C LYS A 137 -16.31 -17.41 -6.94
N THR A 138 -16.10 -18.73 -6.94
CA THR A 138 -17.14 -19.73 -6.68
C THR A 138 -17.27 -20.08 -5.20
N LEU A 139 -16.29 -19.71 -4.38
CA LEU A 139 -16.27 -19.99 -2.95
C LEU A 139 -17.21 -19.07 -2.16
N THR A 140 -17.87 -19.66 -1.17
CA THR A 140 -18.69 -18.93 -0.19
C THR A 140 -17.82 -18.33 0.92
N VAL A 141 -18.39 -17.49 1.79
CA VAL A 141 -17.66 -16.96 2.97
C VAL A 141 -17.20 -18.11 3.87
N SER A 142 -18.03 -19.14 4.00
CA SER A 142 -17.71 -20.35 4.76
C SER A 142 -16.49 -21.07 4.19
N ASP A 143 -16.48 -21.29 2.87
CA ASP A 143 -15.39 -22.01 2.21
C ASP A 143 -14.07 -21.22 2.30
N LEU A 144 -14.12 -19.90 2.12
CA LEU A 144 -12.97 -19.02 2.29
C LEU A 144 -12.43 -19.08 3.72
N TYR A 145 -13.31 -19.06 4.72
CA TYR A 145 -12.88 -19.13 6.12
C TYR A 145 -12.23 -20.47 6.46
N ASP A 146 -12.82 -21.57 6.03
CA ASP A 146 -12.25 -22.89 6.28
C ASP A 146 -10.91 -23.06 5.52
N LEU A 147 -10.80 -22.49 4.32
CA LEU A 147 -9.57 -22.51 3.52
C LEU A 147 -8.45 -21.69 4.17
N ILE A 148 -8.72 -20.46 4.63
CA ILE A 148 -7.67 -19.64 5.24
C ILE A 148 -7.16 -20.23 6.55
N LEU A 149 -8.02 -20.85 7.35
CA LEU A 149 -7.58 -21.53 8.58
C LEU A 149 -6.68 -22.72 8.30
N LYS A 150 -6.93 -23.42 7.20
CA LYS A 150 -6.19 -24.61 6.79
C LYS A 150 -4.83 -24.26 6.17
N ASP A 151 -4.79 -23.29 5.27
CA ASP A 151 -3.64 -23.08 4.38
C ASP A 151 -2.76 -21.87 4.76
N ARG A 152 -3.17 -21.06 5.74
CA ARG A 152 -2.36 -19.92 6.21
C ARG A 152 -0.98 -20.35 6.74
N PRO A 153 0.04 -19.46 6.67
CA PRO A 153 1.36 -19.74 7.22
C PRO A 153 1.31 -20.19 8.68
N ALA A 154 2.19 -21.11 9.07
CA ALA A 154 2.29 -21.54 10.46
C ALA A 154 2.82 -20.42 11.38
N GLY A 155 2.59 -20.59 12.68
CA GLY A 155 3.08 -19.69 13.73
C GLY A 155 2.02 -18.76 14.33
N PRO A 156 2.43 -17.88 15.26
CA PRO A 156 1.55 -16.87 15.83
C PRO A 156 1.13 -15.87 14.75
N HIS A 157 -0.15 -15.50 14.80
CA HIS A 157 -0.78 -14.60 13.84
C HIS A 157 -1.02 -13.22 14.44
N LYS A 158 -0.81 -12.18 13.64
CA LYS A 158 -1.07 -10.80 14.03
C LYS A 158 -2.55 -10.60 14.27
N ARG A 159 -2.88 -10.02 15.41
CA ARG A 159 -4.25 -9.59 15.71
C ARG A 159 -4.54 -8.28 14.98
N ILE A 160 -5.60 -8.29 14.17
CA ILE A 160 -6.15 -7.09 13.52
C ILE A 160 -7.48 -6.75 14.18
N ASP A 161 -7.62 -5.51 14.64
CA ASP A 161 -8.85 -4.99 15.23
C ASP A 161 -9.04 -3.50 14.89
N ALA A 162 -10.07 -2.88 15.45
CA ALA A 162 -10.41 -1.50 15.13
C ALA A 162 -9.30 -0.49 15.44
N SER A 163 -8.38 -0.81 16.37
CA SER A 163 -7.30 0.11 16.75
C SER A 163 -6.14 0.14 15.74
N ASN A 164 -5.93 -0.93 14.97
CA ASN A 164 -4.79 -1.06 14.07
C ASN A 164 -5.16 -1.34 12.60
N PHE A 165 -6.42 -1.68 12.29
CA PHE A 165 -6.84 -2.09 10.95
C PHE A 165 -6.43 -1.10 9.85
N VAL A 166 -6.66 0.20 10.04
CA VAL A 166 -6.33 1.22 9.02
C VAL A 166 -4.83 1.22 8.70
N VAL A 167 -3.99 1.19 9.74
CA VAL A 167 -2.53 1.22 9.58
C VAL A 167 -2.06 -0.05 8.87
N GLU A 168 -2.51 -1.21 9.33
CA GLU A 168 -2.09 -2.51 8.78
C GLU A 168 -2.58 -2.73 7.34
N PHE A 169 -3.82 -2.35 7.03
CA PHE A 169 -4.37 -2.47 5.68
C PHE A 169 -3.60 -1.60 4.67
N GLN A 170 -3.35 -0.34 5.01
CA GLN A 170 -2.59 0.58 4.14
C GLN A 170 -1.14 0.12 3.97
N ALA A 171 -0.49 -0.35 5.05
CA ALA A 171 0.86 -0.89 5.00
C ALA A 171 0.93 -2.17 4.15
N ALA A 172 -0.06 -3.06 4.27
CA ALA A 172 -0.15 -4.27 3.48
C ALA A 172 -0.26 -3.95 1.97
N TYR A 173 -1.14 -3.00 1.62
CA TYR A 173 -1.30 -2.51 0.25
C TYR A 173 -0.03 -1.86 -0.29
N ALA A 174 0.59 -0.95 0.48
CA ALA A 174 1.80 -0.25 0.09
C ALA A 174 2.95 -1.23 -0.22
N LYS A 175 3.16 -2.23 0.64
CA LYS A 175 4.16 -3.28 0.42
C LYS A 175 3.95 -4.05 -0.89
N GLU A 176 2.70 -4.40 -1.24
CA GLU A 176 2.42 -5.06 -2.53
C GLU A 176 2.73 -4.13 -3.70
N MET A 177 2.30 -2.88 -3.62
CA MET A 177 2.57 -1.89 -4.65
C MET A 177 4.07 -1.60 -4.81
N ASP A 178 4.82 -1.52 -3.72
CA ASP A 178 6.27 -1.34 -3.72
C ASP A 178 6.97 -2.51 -4.38
N TRP A 179 6.56 -3.74 -4.06
CA TRP A 179 7.07 -4.93 -4.74
C TRP A 179 6.78 -4.90 -6.25
N ARG A 180 5.55 -4.55 -6.66
CA ARG A 180 5.19 -4.42 -8.09
C ARG A 180 6.01 -3.36 -8.78
N VAL A 181 6.17 -2.20 -8.16
CA VAL A 181 7.02 -1.12 -8.68
C VAL A 181 8.45 -1.62 -8.82
N ASN A 182 9.06 -2.16 -7.76
CA ASN A 182 10.47 -2.55 -7.73
C ASN A 182 10.87 -3.59 -8.79
N ARG A 183 9.95 -4.47 -9.20
CA ARG A 183 10.18 -5.42 -10.30
C ARG A 183 9.90 -4.86 -11.70
N GLY A 184 9.61 -3.56 -11.83
CA GLY A 184 9.37 -2.86 -13.09
C GLY A 184 7.91 -2.79 -13.53
N GLY A 185 6.96 -2.96 -12.60
CA GLY A 185 5.52 -2.89 -12.83
C GLY A 185 4.87 -4.23 -13.14
N VAL A 186 3.81 -4.19 -13.95
CA VAL A 186 3.16 -5.39 -14.50
C VAL A 186 3.98 -5.97 -15.65
N THR A 187 4.07 -7.28 -15.71
CA THR A 187 4.74 -8.02 -16.77
C THR A 187 3.81 -8.22 -17.97
N GLU A 188 4.39 -8.49 -19.13
CA GLU A 188 3.60 -8.82 -20.32
C GLU A 188 2.76 -10.09 -20.12
N GLU A 189 3.27 -11.05 -19.35
CA GLU A 189 2.58 -12.31 -19.10
C GLU A 189 1.36 -12.12 -18.19
N GLU A 190 1.45 -11.31 -17.14
CA GLU A 190 0.28 -10.93 -16.34
C GLU A 190 -0.79 -10.23 -17.20
N VAL A 191 -0.37 -9.31 -18.07
CA VAL A 191 -1.29 -8.62 -18.99
C VAL A 191 -1.92 -9.63 -19.96
N ARG A 192 -1.16 -10.61 -20.45
CA ARG A 192 -1.65 -11.68 -21.33
C ARG A 192 -2.70 -12.55 -20.61
N ARG A 193 -2.40 -13.04 -19.41
CA ARG A 193 -3.36 -13.83 -18.59
C ARG A 193 -4.63 -13.04 -18.31
N SER A 194 -4.49 -11.77 -17.91
CA SER A 194 -5.63 -10.86 -17.70
C SER A 194 -6.49 -10.71 -18.96
N ALA A 195 -5.84 -10.49 -20.10
CA ALA A 195 -6.51 -10.28 -21.37
C ALA A 195 -7.24 -11.55 -21.84
N GLN A 196 -6.70 -12.74 -21.59
CA GLN A 196 -7.36 -14.01 -21.87
C GLN A 196 -8.64 -14.18 -21.03
N VAL A 197 -8.58 -13.91 -19.72
CA VAL A 197 -9.76 -13.96 -18.83
C VAL A 197 -10.84 -12.97 -19.30
N MET A 198 -10.44 -11.80 -19.81
CA MET A 198 -11.36 -10.79 -20.35
C MET A 198 -11.82 -11.07 -21.79
N GLY A 199 -11.31 -12.11 -22.47
CA GLY A 199 -11.62 -12.43 -23.86
C GLY A 199 -11.01 -11.46 -24.90
N ILE A 200 -9.95 -10.73 -24.55
CA ILE A 200 -9.26 -9.72 -25.39
C ILE A 200 -7.90 -10.28 -25.87
N ALA A 201 -7.90 -11.27 -26.75
CA ALA A 201 -6.69 -12.06 -27.05
C ALA A 201 -5.96 -11.66 -28.36
N SER A 202 -5.45 -10.42 -28.48
CA SER A 202 -4.49 -10.11 -29.56
C SER A 202 -3.15 -9.64 -29.01
N ASP A 203 -2.06 -10.25 -29.49
CA ASP A 203 -0.68 -9.95 -29.05
C ASP A 203 -0.32 -8.48 -29.20
N LYS A 204 -0.81 -7.82 -30.26
CA LYS A 204 -0.62 -6.39 -30.48
C LYS A 204 -1.30 -5.55 -29.39
N THR A 205 -2.47 -5.97 -28.91
CA THR A 205 -3.18 -5.30 -27.81
C THR A 205 -2.44 -5.49 -26.50
N VAL A 206 -2.02 -6.73 -26.20
CA VAL A 206 -1.27 -7.08 -24.99
C VAL A 206 0.00 -6.24 -24.91
N ARG A 207 0.84 -6.25 -25.95
CA ARG A 207 2.10 -5.50 -25.96
C ARG A 207 1.89 -4.00 -25.75
N LYS A 208 0.94 -3.39 -26.46
CA LYS A 208 0.63 -1.96 -26.32
C LYS A 208 0.10 -1.62 -24.92
N ALA A 209 -0.70 -2.50 -24.33
CA ALA A 209 -1.17 -2.34 -22.96
C ALA A 209 0.02 -2.43 -21.98
N THR A 210 0.87 -3.45 -22.11
CA THR A 210 2.08 -3.61 -21.29
C THR A 210 2.99 -2.39 -21.35
N GLU A 211 3.32 -1.89 -22.54
CA GLU A 211 4.16 -0.69 -22.73
C GLU A 211 3.56 0.52 -21.98
N LYS A 212 2.26 0.78 -22.18
CA LYS A 212 1.55 1.87 -21.50
C LYS A 212 1.57 1.72 -19.98
N LEU A 213 1.36 0.51 -19.48
CA LEU A 213 1.35 0.25 -18.03
C LEU A 213 2.76 0.39 -17.44
N ARG A 214 3.79 -0.10 -18.13
CA ARG A 214 5.18 0.10 -17.70
C ARG A 214 5.57 1.57 -17.68
N ASP A 215 5.15 2.39 -18.66
CA ASP A 215 5.37 3.84 -18.62
C ASP A 215 4.66 4.49 -17.43
N GLN A 216 3.47 4.02 -17.08
CA GLN A 216 2.73 4.49 -15.91
C GLN A 216 3.42 4.08 -14.60
N TYR A 217 3.88 2.84 -14.49
CA TYR A 217 4.66 2.39 -13.34
C TYR A 217 5.99 3.14 -13.28
N ALA A 218 6.70 3.35 -14.40
CA ALA A 218 7.95 4.09 -14.45
C ALA A 218 7.77 5.56 -14.05
N SER A 219 6.67 6.20 -14.44
CA SER A 219 6.34 7.58 -14.00
C SER A 219 5.88 7.66 -12.54
N LYS A 220 5.47 6.53 -11.95
CA LYS A 220 5.18 6.36 -10.52
C LYS A 220 6.40 5.96 -9.68
N GLN A 221 7.32 5.22 -10.30
CA GLN A 221 8.61 4.74 -9.79
C GLN A 221 9.67 5.85 -9.77
N ARG A 222 9.29 7.03 -10.26
CA ARG A 222 10.15 8.19 -10.44
C ARG A 222 9.34 9.37 -9.91
N ILE A 223 9.76 10.08 -8.89
CA ILE A 223 11.09 10.64 -8.75
C ILE A 223 11.18 11.07 -7.28
N LEU A 224 12.30 10.75 -6.60
CA LEU A 224 12.65 11.49 -5.38
C LEU A 224 12.51 12.97 -5.69
N PRO A 225 11.76 13.77 -4.94
CA PRO A 225 11.34 15.12 -5.33
C PRO A 225 12.43 15.97 -5.99
N CYS A 226 13.68 15.82 -5.56
CA CYS A 226 14.88 16.39 -6.16
C CYS A 226 15.13 16.08 -7.66
N GLU A 227 14.80 14.91 -8.20
CA GLU A 227 15.01 14.62 -9.64
C GLU A 227 13.90 15.25 -10.52
N LYS A 228 12.82 15.79 -9.93
CA LYS A 228 11.77 16.54 -10.68
C LYS A 228 12.24 17.96 -10.96
N HIS A 229 13.22 18.44 -10.20
CA HIS A 229 13.82 19.74 -10.41
C HIS A 229 14.91 19.60 -11.50
N PRO A 230 14.78 20.28 -12.65
CA PRO A 230 15.77 20.21 -13.72
C PRO A 230 17.17 20.70 -13.30
N GLU A 231 17.25 21.45 -12.21
CA GLU A 231 18.50 21.93 -11.62
C GLU A 231 19.07 20.98 -10.55
N GLY A 232 18.37 19.88 -10.24
CA GLY A 232 18.77 18.93 -9.19
C GLY A 232 18.67 19.48 -7.76
N ASP A 233 17.94 20.58 -7.56
CA ASP A 233 17.83 21.20 -6.24
C ASP A 233 16.91 20.38 -5.32
N CYS A 234 17.52 19.67 -4.36
CA CYS A 234 16.79 19.00 -3.31
C CYS A 234 16.42 20.01 -2.22
N SER A 235 15.12 20.24 -2.01
CA SER A 235 14.62 21.01 -0.86
C SER A 235 15.07 20.46 0.50
N TYR A 236 15.58 19.22 0.52
CA TYR A 236 16.05 18.51 1.71
C TYR A 236 17.56 18.25 1.68
N ASP A 237 18.32 19.01 0.89
CA ASP A 237 19.78 18.88 0.87
C ASP A 237 20.40 19.34 2.20
N TYR A 238 21.06 18.42 2.90
CA TYR A 238 21.71 18.67 4.18
C TYR A 238 22.74 19.81 4.11
N GLU A 239 23.49 19.89 3.01
CA GLU A 239 24.51 20.92 2.81
C GLU A 239 23.90 22.33 2.74
N LYS A 240 22.63 22.45 2.32
CA LYS A 240 21.93 23.74 2.22
C LYS A 240 21.24 24.15 3.52
N ASN A 241 20.84 23.18 4.34
CA ASN A 241 20.19 23.46 5.61
C ASN A 241 20.44 22.32 6.63
N PRO A 242 21.58 22.32 7.33
CA PRO A 242 21.97 21.26 8.26
C PRO A 242 21.09 21.18 9.51
N ARG A 243 20.13 22.11 9.67
CA ARG A 243 19.14 22.11 10.76
C ARG A 243 17.83 21.42 10.37
N ARG A 244 17.73 20.80 9.19
CA ARG A 244 16.51 20.07 8.78
C ARG A 244 16.54 18.62 9.28
N ASP A 245 15.41 18.20 9.83
CA ASP A 245 15.19 16.94 10.53
C ASP A 245 15.03 15.70 9.65
N ILE A 246 15.77 15.65 8.54
CA ILE A 246 15.76 14.51 7.62
C ILE A 246 16.34 13.25 8.28
N GLU A 247 17.18 13.42 9.31
CA GLU A 247 17.69 12.34 10.17
C GLU A 247 16.58 11.65 10.97
N GLY A 248 15.42 12.28 11.07
CA GLY A 248 14.21 11.66 11.62
C GLY A 248 13.56 10.65 10.69
N MET A 249 13.98 10.55 9.42
CA MET A 249 13.41 9.58 8.48
C MET A 249 14.03 8.19 8.64
N PRO A 250 13.24 7.11 8.47
CA PRO A 250 13.75 5.75 8.59
C PRO A 250 14.73 5.39 7.47
N PHE A 251 15.66 4.50 7.77
CA PHE A 251 16.47 3.79 6.78
C PHE A 251 15.74 2.51 6.38
N VAL A 252 15.27 2.44 5.14
CA VAL A 252 14.65 1.24 4.58
C VAL A 252 15.51 0.78 3.41
N ASN A 253 16.20 -0.35 3.62
CA ASN A 253 17.13 -0.88 2.62
C ASN A 253 16.37 -1.30 1.35
N GLY A 254 16.82 -0.83 0.19
CA GLY A 254 16.20 -1.14 -1.10
C GLY A 254 14.86 -0.45 -1.36
N ASP A 255 14.43 0.50 -0.51
CA ASP A 255 13.22 1.28 -0.77
C ASP A 255 13.48 2.34 -1.84
N PRO A 256 12.66 2.42 -2.90
CA PRO A 256 12.84 3.40 -3.99
C PRO A 256 12.66 4.85 -3.54
N ARG A 257 12.10 5.10 -2.35
CA ARG A 257 11.94 6.43 -1.74
C ARG A 257 13.16 6.85 -0.92
N SER A 258 14.17 5.98 -0.78
CA SER A 258 15.40 6.30 -0.08
C SER A 258 16.26 7.23 -0.93
N CYS A 259 16.71 8.34 -0.34
CA CYS A 259 17.63 9.27 -0.98
C CYS A 259 18.95 8.55 -1.31
N PRO A 260 19.44 8.55 -2.57
CA PRO A 260 20.69 7.88 -2.93
C PRO A 260 21.90 8.54 -2.27
N LYS A 261 21.81 9.84 -1.93
CA LYS A 261 22.88 10.59 -1.27
C LYS A 261 22.98 10.24 0.22
N TYR A 262 21.83 10.11 0.90
CA TYR A 262 21.79 10.03 2.36
C TYR A 262 21.27 8.70 2.94
N GLY A 263 20.68 7.83 2.11
CA GLY A 263 20.19 6.51 2.50
C GLY A 263 18.88 6.48 3.28
N HIS A 264 18.40 7.61 3.82
CA HIS A 264 17.10 7.70 4.49
C HIS A 264 15.96 7.92 3.47
N ILE A 265 14.74 7.52 3.85
CA ILE A 265 13.53 7.85 3.09
C ILE A 265 13.39 9.38 2.95
N CYS A 266 13.08 9.88 1.76
CA CYS A 266 12.89 11.31 1.56
C CYS A 266 11.71 11.85 2.42
N PRO A 267 11.87 12.99 3.13
CA PRO A 267 10.82 13.54 3.99
C PRO A 267 9.47 13.81 3.32
N GLU A 268 9.42 13.99 1.99
CA GLU A 268 8.12 14.11 1.30
C GLU A 268 7.27 12.84 1.40
N PHE A 269 7.87 11.70 1.73
CA PHE A 269 7.16 10.45 1.97
C PHE A 269 6.87 10.21 3.46
N MET A 270 7.04 11.18 4.35
CA MET A 270 6.83 10.98 5.80
C MET A 270 5.41 10.49 6.13
N GLU A 271 4.40 11.00 5.42
CA GLU A 271 3.00 10.62 5.64
C GLU A 271 2.73 9.16 5.29
N ASP A 272 3.46 8.58 4.32
CA ASP A 272 3.39 7.14 3.99
C ASP A 272 3.76 6.25 5.17
N PHE A 273 4.53 6.79 6.13
CA PHE A 273 4.95 6.10 7.35
C PHE A 273 4.10 6.51 8.57
N GLY A 274 3.02 7.25 8.36
CA GLY A 274 2.19 7.80 9.44
C GLY A 274 2.93 8.81 10.31
N LEU A 275 3.97 9.46 9.77
CA LEU A 275 4.76 10.46 10.48
C LEU A 275 4.25 11.85 10.15
N THR A 276 4.18 12.69 11.18
CA THR A 276 3.96 14.13 11.07
C THR A 276 5.30 14.88 11.04
N THR A 277 5.25 16.15 10.67
CA THR A 277 6.41 17.04 10.81
C THR A 277 6.95 17.08 12.24
N GLU A 278 6.07 17.07 13.25
CA GLU A 278 6.48 17.04 14.66
C GLU A 278 7.22 15.73 14.99
N ASP A 279 6.75 14.59 14.48
CA ASP A 279 7.42 13.30 14.66
C ASP A 279 8.84 13.32 14.09
N LEU A 280 9.06 13.98 12.95
CA LEU A 280 10.40 14.15 12.38
C LEU A 280 11.29 15.00 13.27
N HIS A 281 10.80 16.13 13.79
CA HIS A 281 11.56 17.00 14.71
C HIS A 281 11.97 16.24 15.97
N ILE A 282 11.07 15.43 16.53
CA ILE A 282 11.34 14.58 17.70
C ILE A 282 12.44 13.56 17.37
N ARG A 283 12.27 12.81 16.27
CA ARG A 283 13.21 11.76 15.85
C ARG A 283 14.60 12.31 15.53
N ALA A 284 14.67 13.40 14.78
CA ALA A 284 15.93 14.05 14.46
C ALA A 284 16.62 14.60 15.71
N SER A 285 15.89 15.25 16.62
CA SER A 285 16.46 15.71 17.90
C SER A 285 17.07 14.55 18.71
N ILE A 286 16.39 13.39 18.73
CA ILE A 286 16.88 12.17 19.37
C ILE A 286 18.12 11.62 18.63
N HIS A 287 18.09 11.53 17.30
CA HIS A 287 19.19 11.02 16.48
C HIS A 287 20.44 11.91 16.54
N CYS A 288 20.31 13.20 16.22
CA CYS A 288 21.39 14.20 16.28
C CYS A 288 22.02 14.23 17.68
N GLY A 289 21.19 14.13 18.72
CA GLY A 289 21.66 14.08 20.10
C GLY A 289 22.45 12.84 20.47
N ALA A 290 22.17 11.70 19.84
CA ALA A 290 22.99 10.50 19.97
C ALA A 290 24.28 10.62 19.14
N LEU A 291 24.21 11.20 17.94
CA LEU A 291 25.35 11.41 17.06
C LEU A 291 26.37 12.39 17.63
N ILE A 292 25.92 13.42 18.36
CA ILE A 292 26.83 14.45 18.87
C ILE A 292 27.80 13.93 19.94
N ASP A 293 27.39 12.93 20.72
CA ASP A 293 28.30 12.22 21.63
C ASP A 293 29.35 11.42 20.86
N GLU A 294 29.00 10.86 19.71
CA GLU A 294 29.91 10.12 18.84
C GLU A 294 30.92 11.04 18.16
N LEU A 295 30.51 12.25 17.73
CA LEU A 295 31.41 13.28 17.21
C LEU A 295 32.45 13.71 18.26
N VAL A 296 32.04 13.83 19.53
CA VAL A 296 32.98 14.11 20.64
C VAL A 296 33.98 12.97 20.81
N LYS A 297 33.54 11.71 20.78
CA LYS A 297 34.46 10.56 20.88
C LYS A 297 35.46 10.52 19.72
N GLN A 298 35.04 10.92 18.53
CA GLN A 298 35.90 11.00 17.35
C GLN A 298 36.85 12.23 17.37
N GLY A 299 36.79 13.07 18.40
CA GLY A 299 37.59 14.30 18.50
C GLY A 299 37.19 15.39 17.50
N LYS A 300 36.02 15.25 16.85
CA LYS A 300 35.50 16.21 15.87
C LYS A 300 34.77 17.38 16.54
N LEU A 301 34.37 17.21 17.80
CA LEU A 301 33.67 18.22 18.61
C LEU A 301 34.15 18.14 20.07
N THR A 302 34.03 19.23 20.83
CA THR A 302 34.30 19.23 22.27
C THR A 302 33.02 19.42 23.07
N LYS A 303 32.97 18.92 24.31
CA LYS A 303 31.78 19.04 25.17
C LYS A 303 31.50 20.48 25.60
N GLU A 304 32.52 21.31 25.59
CA GLU A 304 32.47 22.72 25.97
C GLU A 304 31.93 23.60 24.83
N SER A 305 31.91 23.08 23.60
CA SER A 305 31.40 23.80 22.44
C SER A 305 29.93 24.20 22.66
N PRO A 306 29.52 25.41 22.22
CA PRO A 306 28.12 25.83 22.29
C PRO A 306 27.18 24.85 21.56
N GLU A 307 27.62 24.35 20.40
CA GLU A 307 26.89 23.38 19.58
C GLU A 307 26.61 22.08 20.34
N TYR A 308 27.63 21.50 21.01
CA TYR A 308 27.44 20.32 21.86
C TYR A 308 26.37 20.56 22.92
N ARG A 309 26.49 21.67 23.66
CA ARG A 309 25.61 21.97 24.79
C ARG A 309 24.17 22.19 24.34
N GLU A 310 23.96 22.94 23.25
CA GLU A 310 22.62 23.20 22.71
C GLU A 310 21.94 21.91 22.26
N GLN A 311 22.62 21.10 21.45
CA GLN A 311 22.03 19.87 20.92
C GLN A 311 21.85 18.82 22.02
N LYS A 312 22.80 18.70 22.96
CA LYS A 312 22.67 17.78 24.10
C LYS A 312 21.49 18.16 24.99
N HIS A 313 21.27 19.46 25.23
CA HIS A 313 20.11 19.93 25.97
C HIS A 313 18.78 19.60 25.27
N ARG A 314 18.70 19.81 23.95
CA ARG A 314 17.52 19.42 23.14
C ARG A 314 17.26 17.92 23.23
N TYR A 315 18.30 17.10 23.07
CA TYR A 315 18.23 15.64 23.19
C TYR A 315 17.68 15.19 24.54
N GLU A 316 18.22 15.71 25.64
CA GLU A 316 17.80 15.36 26.99
C GLU A 316 16.36 15.80 27.27
N ASN A 317 15.97 16.99 26.79
CA ASN A 317 14.59 17.45 26.88
C ASN A 317 13.63 16.52 26.12
N MET A 318 13.96 16.13 24.88
CA MET A 318 13.13 15.25 24.07
C MET A 318 13.03 13.85 24.68
N ARG A 319 14.12 13.29 25.23
CA ARG A 319 14.07 12.00 25.93
C ARG A 319 13.21 12.02 27.18
N ARG A 320 13.12 13.16 27.86
CA ARG A 320 12.27 13.35 29.04
C ARG A 320 10.79 13.43 28.64
N LEU A 321 10.46 14.16 27.58
CA LEU A 321 9.09 14.29 27.07
C LEU A 321 8.60 12.99 26.42
N TYR A 322 9.50 12.32 25.68
CA TYR A 322 9.23 11.14 24.88
C TYR A 322 10.17 9.99 25.30
N PRO A 323 9.98 9.39 26.49
CA PRO A 323 10.84 8.30 26.94
C PRO A 323 10.68 7.04 26.08
N LYS A 324 11.80 6.38 25.74
CA LYS A 324 11.83 5.19 24.87
C LYS A 324 10.86 4.07 25.26
N GLY A 325 10.64 3.85 26.56
CA GLY A 325 9.71 2.82 27.03
C GLY A 325 8.24 3.11 26.73
N LYS A 326 7.87 4.39 26.52
CA LYS A 326 6.49 4.81 26.21
C LYS A 326 6.31 5.17 24.73
N TYR A 327 7.37 5.69 24.10
CA TYR A 327 7.36 6.11 22.69
C TYR A 327 8.50 5.44 21.91
N PRO A 328 8.50 4.11 21.78
CA PRO A 328 9.56 3.39 21.10
C PRO A 328 9.70 3.77 19.62
N GLN A 329 8.63 4.26 18.98
CA GLN A 329 8.63 4.66 17.56
C GLN A 329 9.56 5.83 17.22
N TYR A 330 10.04 6.58 18.23
CA TYR A 330 10.92 7.74 18.01
C TYR A 330 12.43 7.41 18.13
N TYR A 331 12.78 6.16 18.44
CA TYR A 331 14.16 5.71 18.74
C TYR A 331 14.62 4.63 17.79
#